data_AF-A0A6G3Y0N8-F1
#
_entry.id   AF-A0A6G3Y0N8-F1
#
_cell.length_a   1.000
_cell.length_b   1.000
_cell.length_c   1.000
_cell.angle_alpha   90.00
_cell.angle_beta   90.00
_cell.angle_gamma   90.00
#
_symmetry.space_group_name_H-M   'P 1'
#
loop_
_entity.id
_entity.type
_entity.pdbx_description
1 polymer ?
#
loop_
_entity_poly.entity_id
_entity_poly.type
_entity_poly.pdbx_seq_one_letter_code
_entity_poly.pdbx_strand_id
1 'polypeptide(L)'
;AKFAIFPGSALFKKQPRFLMSAELVETSRLWARVNAKVEPEWIEPLAGHLLKRTYSEPHWEKDQAAVMAYERVTLYGVPIVAQRKVNFGRIDQEASRDLFIRNALVEGDWRTHHQFFHDNRKLLGEVEELEHRARRRDILVDDETLFDFYDRRIPEHIVSGAHFDSWWKNKKREEPDALDFERSMLINEKAGAVTKDDYPDSWRQGKLKFKVTYQFEPGADADGVTVHVP
;
A
#
# COMPACT_ATOMS: atom_id res chain seq x y z
N ALA A 1 23.68 30.15 -2.84
CA ALA A 1 24.90 30.90 -3.23
C ALA A 1 26.03 29.93 -3.56
N LYS A 2 26.86 30.23 -4.57
CA LYS A 2 28.05 29.41 -4.91
C LYS A 2 29.27 29.99 -4.18
N PHE A 3 29.82 29.28 -3.19
CA PHE A 3 31.09 29.63 -2.53
C PHE A 3 32.25 28.82 -3.13
N ALA A 4 33.49 29.20 -2.82
CA ALA A 4 34.67 28.35 -3.04
C ALA A 4 35.48 28.17 -1.75
N ILE A 5 36.19 27.05 -1.67
CA ILE A 5 37.15 26.81 -0.59
C ILE A 5 38.33 27.78 -0.76
N PHE A 6 38.75 28.43 0.33
CA PHE A 6 39.89 29.35 0.31
C PHE A 6 41.17 28.67 -0.19
N PRO A 7 42.00 29.31 -1.06
CA PRO A 7 43.18 28.67 -1.65
C PRO A 7 44.21 28.15 -0.65
N GLY A 8 44.33 28.77 0.52
CA GLY A 8 45.22 28.33 1.59
C GLY A 8 44.69 27.13 2.41
N SER A 9 43.49 26.64 2.13
CA SER A 9 42.94 25.45 2.79
C SER A 9 43.60 24.18 2.27
N ALA A 10 43.88 23.23 3.18
CA ALA A 10 44.35 21.89 2.80
C ALA A 10 43.37 21.14 1.87
N LEU A 11 42.08 21.51 1.92
CA LEU A 11 41.02 20.91 1.10
C LEU A 11 40.86 21.57 -0.28
N PHE A 12 41.65 22.59 -0.63
CA PHE A 12 41.49 23.34 -1.87
C PHE A 12 41.70 22.48 -3.13
N LYS A 13 42.75 21.66 -3.14
CA LYS A 13 43.09 20.79 -4.28
C LYS A 13 42.18 19.55 -4.36
N LYS A 14 41.75 19.01 -3.22
CA LYS A 14 40.89 17.81 -3.13
C LYS A 14 39.63 18.15 -2.35
N GLN A 15 38.67 18.74 -3.05
CA GLN A 15 37.43 19.23 -2.44
C GLN A 15 36.51 18.05 -2.11
N PRO A 16 36.08 17.88 -0.85
CA PRO A 16 35.13 16.83 -0.49
C PRO A 16 33.73 17.20 -0.96
N ARG A 17 32.86 16.19 -1.08
CA ARG A 17 31.44 16.38 -1.40
C ARG A 17 30.68 17.09 -0.28
N PHE A 18 31.06 16.81 0.97
CA PHE A 18 30.53 17.43 2.18
C PHE A 18 31.65 18.10 2.97
N LEU A 19 31.37 19.31 3.43
CA LEU A 19 32.32 20.18 4.10
C LEU A 19 31.59 20.95 5.20
N MET A 20 32.22 21.05 6.36
CA MET A 20 31.87 22.05 7.36
C MET A 20 32.85 23.21 7.25
N SER A 21 32.33 24.43 7.21
CA SER A 21 33.11 25.67 7.23
C SER A 21 32.70 26.47 8.45
N ALA A 22 33.67 26.98 9.21
CA ALA A 22 33.35 27.82 10.38
C ALA A 22 32.87 29.22 9.97
N GLU A 23 33.35 29.73 8.82
CA GLU A 23 32.99 31.05 8.34
C GLU A 23 32.99 31.15 6.81
N LEU A 24 32.03 31.92 6.28
CA LEU A 24 31.99 32.36 4.89
C LEU A 24 32.33 33.86 4.86
N VAL A 25 33.42 34.22 4.18
CA VAL A 25 33.91 35.60 4.09
C VAL A 25 33.85 36.07 2.64
N GLU A 26 33.16 37.18 2.39
CA GLU A 26 33.06 37.79 1.06
C GLU A 26 34.14 38.87 0.88
N THR A 27 35.01 38.67 -0.10
CA THR A 27 36.00 39.67 -0.52
C THR A 27 35.90 39.90 -2.03
N SER A 28 36.72 39.22 -2.83
CA SER A 28 36.58 39.15 -4.29
C SER A 28 35.53 38.15 -4.75
N ARG A 29 35.27 37.14 -3.92
CA ARG A 29 34.19 36.15 -4.03
C ARG A 29 33.89 35.62 -2.62
N LEU A 30 32.80 34.87 -2.49
CA LEU A 30 32.47 34.19 -1.24
C LEU A 30 33.42 33.01 -0.98
N TRP A 31 34.25 33.12 0.04
CA TRP A 31 35.26 32.14 0.42
C TRP A 31 34.88 31.41 1.71
N ALA A 32 34.94 30.08 1.69
CA ALA A 32 34.83 29.23 2.87
C ALA A 32 36.19 29.06 3.54
N ARG A 33 36.30 29.42 4.82
CA ARG A 33 37.54 29.34 5.62
C ARG A 33 37.34 28.44 6.83
N VAL A 34 38.46 27.98 7.40
CA VAL A 34 38.50 27.04 8.54
C VAL A 34 37.60 25.84 8.26
N ASN A 35 38.03 25.03 7.29
CA ASN A 35 37.19 23.98 6.71
C ASN A 35 37.62 22.59 7.19
N ALA A 36 36.63 21.73 7.46
CA ALA A 36 36.83 20.32 7.75
C ALA A 36 35.99 19.47 6.79
N LYS A 37 36.55 18.32 6.38
CA LYS A 37 35.77 17.29 5.70
C LYS A 37 34.80 16.68 6.71
N VAL A 38 33.55 16.46 6.29
CA VAL A 38 32.53 15.78 7.09
C VAL A 38 31.87 14.71 6.23
N GLU A 39 31.51 13.58 6.83
CA GLU A 39 30.64 12.58 6.20
C GLU A 39 29.19 12.74 6.68
N PRO A 40 28.18 12.56 5.82
CA PRO A 40 26.77 12.73 6.18
C PRO A 40 26.34 11.90 7.40
N GLU A 41 26.83 10.66 7.50
CA GLU A 41 26.53 9.73 8.58
C GLU A 41 26.96 10.24 9.97
N TRP A 42 27.95 11.15 10.05
CA TRP A 42 28.37 11.75 11.32
C TRP A 42 27.39 12.83 11.80
N ILE A 43 26.67 13.46 10.87
CA ILE A 43 25.79 14.60 11.14
C ILE A 43 24.50 14.13 11.82
N GLU A 44 23.92 13.02 11.36
CA GLU A 44 22.64 12.53 11.83
C GLU A 44 22.54 12.34 13.37
N PRO A 45 23.47 11.63 14.03
CA PRO A 45 23.40 11.44 15.49
C PRO A 45 23.69 12.72 16.29
N LEU A 46 24.47 13.66 15.74
CA LEU A 46 24.87 14.89 16.44
C LEU A 46 23.85 16.03 16.31
N ALA A 47 23.16 16.11 15.17
CA ALA A 47 22.32 17.23 14.81
C ALA A 47 20.82 16.88 14.80
N GLY A 48 20.40 15.82 15.50
CA GLY A 48 19.04 15.27 15.41
C GLY A 48 17.88 16.27 15.58
N HIS A 49 18.10 17.33 16.37
CA HIS A 49 17.16 18.42 16.62
C HIS A 49 17.03 19.44 15.46
N LEU A 50 17.99 19.46 14.53
CA LEU A 50 18.00 20.33 13.34
C LEU A 50 17.56 19.58 12.07
N LEU A 51 17.49 18.25 12.13
CA LEU A 51 17.12 17.43 10.99
C LEU A 51 15.62 17.53 10.72
N LYS A 52 15.29 17.70 9.45
CA LYS A 52 13.93 17.52 8.94
C LYS A 52 13.82 16.16 8.26
N ARG A 53 12.85 15.36 8.71
CA ARG A 53 12.54 14.04 8.17
C ARG A 53 11.28 14.14 7.32
N THR A 54 11.30 13.48 6.18
CA THR A 54 10.15 13.34 5.29
C THR A 54 10.02 11.89 4.91
N TYR A 55 8.79 11.39 4.91
CA TYR A 55 8.46 10.01 4.58
C TYR A 55 7.68 9.98 3.27
N SER A 56 7.94 9.00 2.43
CA SER A 56 7.28 8.82 1.14
C SER A 56 7.05 7.34 0.86
N GLU A 57 6.07 7.09 -0.01
CA GLU A 57 5.74 5.74 -0.52
C GLU A 57 5.51 4.73 0.62
N PRO A 58 4.53 4.94 1.51
CA PRO A 58 4.14 3.92 2.46
C PRO A 58 3.54 2.73 1.69
N HIS A 59 4.08 1.53 1.89
CA HIS A 59 3.68 0.32 1.19
C HIS A 59 3.85 -0.92 2.07
N TRP A 60 3.05 -1.94 1.80
CA TRP A 60 3.19 -3.23 2.45
C TRP A 60 4.38 -4.01 1.86
N GLU A 61 5.23 -4.58 2.72
CA GLU A 61 6.25 -5.55 2.30
C GLU A 61 5.94 -6.94 2.87
N LYS A 62 5.54 -7.87 1.99
CA LYS A 62 5.22 -9.26 2.32
C LYS A 62 6.30 -9.97 3.14
N ASP A 63 7.57 -9.81 2.76
CA ASP A 63 8.69 -10.52 3.41
C ASP A 63 8.97 -10.01 4.83
N GLN A 64 8.70 -8.73 5.10
CA GLN A 64 8.82 -8.14 6.44
C GLN A 64 7.52 -8.26 7.24
N ALA A 65 6.41 -8.63 6.58
CA ALA A 65 5.06 -8.59 7.13
C ALA A 65 4.77 -7.26 7.86
N ALA A 66 5.19 -6.15 7.26
CA ALA A 66 5.07 -4.82 7.83
C ALA A 66 4.91 -3.75 6.75
N VAL A 67 4.34 -2.61 7.13
CA VAL A 67 4.30 -1.42 6.29
C VAL A 67 5.63 -0.69 6.39
N MET A 68 6.23 -0.46 5.24
CA MET A 68 7.52 0.19 5.07
C MET A 68 7.34 1.50 4.32
N ALA A 69 8.25 2.44 4.55
CA ALA A 69 8.30 3.69 3.81
C ALA A 69 9.75 4.08 3.55
N TYR A 70 9.94 5.03 2.65
CA TYR A 70 11.24 5.66 2.44
C TYR A 70 11.35 6.96 3.22
N GLU A 71 12.41 7.08 4.01
CA GLU A 71 12.76 8.26 4.76
C GLU A 71 13.85 9.06 4.02
N ARG A 72 13.62 10.36 3.89
CA ARG A 72 14.61 11.35 3.48
C ARG A 72 14.90 12.26 4.67
N VAL A 73 16.19 12.45 4.98
CA VAL A 73 16.63 13.31 6.07
C VAL A 73 17.44 14.47 5.52
N THR A 74 17.05 15.69 5.88
CA THR A 74 17.71 16.91 5.42
C THR A 74 18.15 17.79 6.59
N LEU A 75 19.29 18.46 6.42
CA LEU A 75 19.76 19.50 7.33
C LEU A 75 19.83 20.81 6.54
N TYR A 76 19.01 21.80 6.91
CA TYR A 76 18.92 23.09 6.20
C TYR A 76 18.78 22.96 4.66
N GLY A 77 18.02 21.97 4.21
CA GLY A 77 17.79 21.70 2.78
C GLY A 77 18.86 20.83 2.11
N VAL A 78 19.97 20.52 2.79
CA VAL A 78 20.99 19.59 2.31
C VAL A 78 20.58 18.15 2.67
N PRO A 79 20.43 17.23 1.71
CA PRO A 79 20.10 15.84 2.00
C PRO A 79 21.30 15.15 2.67
N ILE A 80 21.08 14.66 3.89
CA ILE A 80 22.03 13.86 4.68
C ILE A 80 21.76 12.37 4.44
N VAL A 81 20.49 11.98 4.46
CA VAL A 81 20.01 10.67 4.03
C VAL A 81 19.12 10.89 2.82
N ALA A 82 19.56 10.38 1.66
CA ALA A 82 18.82 10.55 0.41
C ALA A 82 17.52 9.73 0.40
N GLN A 83 17.64 8.47 0.83
CA GLN A 83 16.55 7.50 0.90
C GLN A 83 16.98 6.34 1.81
N ARG A 84 16.23 6.09 2.88
CA ARG A 84 16.43 4.94 3.78
C ARG A 84 15.08 4.25 3.99
N LYS A 85 15.03 2.93 3.80
CA LYS A 85 13.83 2.16 4.13
C LYS A 85 13.65 2.11 5.64
N VAL A 86 12.46 2.44 6.13
CA VAL A 86 12.10 2.45 7.55
C VAL A 86 10.75 1.77 7.77
N ASN A 87 10.55 1.23 8.97
CA ASN A 87 9.25 0.67 9.37
C ASN A 87 8.27 1.83 9.63
N PHE A 88 7.20 1.90 8.84
CA PHE A 88 6.25 3.01 8.86
C PHE A 88 5.28 2.96 10.04
N GLY A 89 5.06 1.78 10.62
CA GLY A 89 4.19 1.59 11.78
C GLY A 89 4.62 2.35 13.03
N ARG A 90 5.89 2.77 13.13
CA ARG A 90 6.38 3.64 14.22
C ARG A 90 6.16 5.14 13.96
N ILE A 91 5.92 5.51 12.70
CA ILE A 91 5.73 6.89 12.25
C ILE A 91 4.24 7.21 12.23
N ASP A 92 3.46 6.35 11.58
CA ASP A 92 2.03 6.49 11.43
C ASP A 92 1.36 5.12 11.58
N GLN A 93 0.73 4.92 12.74
CA GLN A 93 0.07 3.65 13.07
C GLN A 93 -1.24 3.47 12.29
N GLU A 94 -2.00 4.55 12.10
CA GLU A 94 -3.30 4.53 11.43
C GLU A 94 -3.13 4.15 9.96
N ALA A 95 -2.28 4.88 9.22
CA ALA A 95 -2.01 4.56 7.83
C ALA A 95 -1.36 3.18 7.65
N SER A 96 -0.53 2.74 8.61
CA SER A 96 0.08 1.41 8.58
C SER A 96 -0.93 0.30 8.83
N ARG A 97 -1.92 0.54 9.69
CA ARG A 97 -3.02 -0.38 9.92
C ARG A 97 -3.86 -0.57 8.67
N ASP A 98 -4.25 0.52 8.03
CA ASP A 98 -5.07 0.48 6.82
C ASP A 98 -4.38 -0.31 5.71
N LEU A 99 -3.10 -0.01 5.48
CA LEU A 99 -2.29 -0.73 4.50
C LEU A 99 -2.10 -2.19 4.88
N PHE A 100 -1.93 -2.51 6.17
CA PHE A 100 -1.87 -3.90 6.61
C PHE A 100 -3.18 -4.65 6.30
N ILE A 101 -4.35 -4.09 6.65
CA ILE A 101 -5.62 -4.78 6.39
C ILE A 101 -5.86 -4.96 4.89
N ARG A 102 -5.72 -3.89 4.10
CA ARG A 102 -5.97 -3.93 2.64
C ARG A 102 -5.03 -4.92 1.93
N ASN A 103 -3.72 -4.75 2.09
CA ASN A 103 -2.75 -5.55 1.33
C ASN A 103 -2.60 -6.97 1.92
N ALA A 104 -2.48 -7.09 3.25
CA ALA A 104 -2.16 -8.38 3.86
C ALA A 104 -3.40 -9.28 3.97
N LEU A 105 -4.54 -8.74 4.45
CA LEU A 105 -5.73 -9.53 4.77
C LEU A 105 -6.73 -9.62 3.63
N VAL A 106 -7.02 -8.49 2.96
CA VAL A 106 -8.01 -8.44 1.88
C VAL A 106 -7.41 -8.97 0.57
N GLU A 107 -6.37 -8.30 0.05
CA GLU A 107 -5.69 -8.74 -1.18
C GLU A 107 -4.98 -10.09 -1.02
N GLY A 108 -4.66 -10.45 0.23
CA GLY A 108 -4.04 -11.73 0.58
C GLY A 108 -2.52 -11.75 0.37
N ASP A 109 -1.86 -10.60 0.31
CA ASP A 109 -0.40 -10.51 0.18
C ASP A 109 0.33 -10.78 1.50
N TRP A 110 -0.02 -11.87 2.18
CA TRP A 110 0.57 -12.21 3.48
C TRP A 110 1.01 -13.66 3.56
N ARG A 111 2.28 -13.88 3.90
CA ARG A 111 2.80 -15.23 4.20
C ARG A 111 2.56 -15.54 5.67
N THR A 112 1.46 -16.21 5.95
CA THR A 112 1.08 -16.61 7.30
C THR A 112 0.73 -18.09 7.42
N HIS A 113 0.81 -18.62 8.64
CA HIS A 113 0.41 -19.97 9.01
C HIS A 113 -0.97 -19.98 9.71
N HIS A 114 -1.69 -18.86 9.71
CA HIS A 114 -3.01 -18.78 10.31
C HIS A 114 -4.05 -19.54 9.50
N GLN A 115 -4.72 -20.50 10.13
CA GLN A 115 -5.70 -21.35 9.48
C GLN A 115 -6.90 -20.56 8.93
N PHE A 116 -7.47 -19.62 9.72
CA PHE A 116 -8.60 -18.78 9.29
C PHE A 116 -8.30 -18.06 7.97
N PHE A 117 -7.06 -17.59 7.79
CA PHE A 117 -6.66 -16.85 6.61
C PHE A 117 -6.74 -17.73 5.36
N HIS A 118 -6.23 -18.96 5.45
CA HIS A 118 -6.30 -19.93 4.35
C HIS A 118 -7.73 -20.37 4.07
N ASP A 119 -8.54 -20.57 5.11
CA ASP A 119 -9.95 -20.95 4.97
C ASP A 119 -10.77 -19.83 4.33
N ASN A 120 -10.56 -18.58 4.75
CA ASN A 120 -11.16 -17.39 4.15
C ASN A 120 -10.79 -17.21 2.68
N ARG A 121 -9.49 -17.36 2.35
CA ARG A 121 -9.01 -17.26 0.95
C ARG A 121 -9.61 -18.37 0.08
N LYS A 122 -9.75 -19.58 0.63
CA LYS A 122 -10.41 -20.68 -0.07
C LYS A 122 -11.89 -20.36 -0.31
N LEU A 123 -12.59 -19.84 0.69
CA LEU A 123 -14.00 -19.48 0.57
C LEU A 123 -14.22 -18.35 -0.45
N LEU A 124 -13.36 -17.33 -0.46
CA LEU A 124 -13.37 -16.27 -1.49
C LEU A 124 -13.23 -16.89 -2.89
N GLY A 125 -12.25 -17.76 -3.10
CA GLY A 125 -12.06 -18.45 -4.39
C GLY A 125 -13.26 -19.32 -4.78
N GLU A 126 -13.92 -19.99 -3.82
CA GLU A 126 -15.15 -20.76 -4.09
C GLU A 126 -16.31 -19.86 -4.55
N VAL A 127 -16.42 -18.64 -4.00
CA VAL A 127 -17.43 -17.65 -4.39
C VAL A 127 -17.11 -17.03 -5.74
N GLU A 128 -15.85 -16.68 -6.01
CA GLU A 128 -15.38 -16.21 -7.33
C GLU A 128 -15.68 -17.25 -8.42
N GLU A 129 -15.44 -18.54 -8.16
CA GLU A 129 -15.77 -19.63 -9.10
C GLU A 129 -17.28 -19.77 -9.32
N LEU A 130 -18.12 -19.39 -8.36
CA LEU A 130 -19.57 -19.34 -8.54
C LEU A 130 -19.96 -18.15 -9.43
N GLU A 131 -19.34 -16.99 -9.26
CA GLU A 131 -19.53 -15.83 -10.14
C GLU A 131 -19.21 -16.13 -11.59
N HIS A 132 -18.04 -16.74 -11.82
CA HIS A 132 -17.61 -17.13 -13.16
C HIS A 132 -18.59 -18.13 -13.81
N ARG A 133 -19.07 -19.12 -13.05
CA ARG A 133 -20.06 -20.10 -13.55
C ARG A 133 -21.44 -19.48 -13.79
N ALA A 134 -21.88 -18.58 -12.91
CA ALA A 134 -23.15 -17.86 -13.03
C ALA A 134 -23.10 -16.75 -14.09
N ARG A 135 -21.90 -16.36 -14.55
CA ARG A 135 -21.64 -15.19 -15.42
C ARG A 135 -22.21 -13.90 -14.82
N ARG A 136 -22.10 -13.78 -13.50
CA ARG A 136 -22.61 -12.68 -12.70
C ARG A 136 -21.47 -12.15 -11.85
N ARG A 137 -21.07 -10.90 -12.11
CA ARG A 137 -19.94 -10.24 -11.45
C ARG A 137 -20.34 -9.42 -10.22
N ASP A 138 -21.58 -9.60 -9.75
CA ASP A 138 -22.20 -8.84 -8.68
C ASP A 138 -22.47 -9.68 -7.43
N ILE A 139 -22.04 -10.95 -7.39
CA ILE A 139 -22.32 -11.86 -6.28
C ILE A 139 -21.29 -11.66 -5.16
N LEU A 140 -20.01 -11.44 -5.46
CA LEU A 140 -18.97 -11.25 -4.45
C LEU A 140 -19.04 -9.82 -3.89
N VAL A 141 -18.88 -9.69 -2.57
CA VAL A 141 -18.73 -8.39 -1.91
C VAL A 141 -17.43 -7.70 -2.31
N ASP A 142 -17.41 -6.36 -2.29
CA ASP A 142 -16.22 -5.59 -2.62
C ASP A 142 -15.14 -5.66 -1.53
N ASP A 143 -13.92 -5.28 -1.92
CA ASP A 143 -12.77 -5.22 -1.02
C ASP A 143 -12.99 -4.29 0.18
N GLU A 144 -13.83 -3.26 0.03
CA GLU A 144 -14.15 -2.33 1.12
C GLU A 144 -15.02 -3.01 2.20
N THR A 145 -15.95 -3.86 1.80
CA THR A 145 -16.76 -4.67 2.73
C THR A 145 -15.88 -5.66 3.50
N LEU A 146 -14.90 -6.26 2.82
CA LEU A 146 -13.90 -7.13 3.47
C LEU A 146 -12.98 -6.34 4.40
N PHE A 147 -12.58 -5.13 4.01
CA PHE A 147 -11.81 -4.23 4.85
C PHE A 147 -12.57 -3.89 6.13
N ASP A 148 -13.83 -3.45 6.02
CA ASP A 148 -14.72 -3.11 7.13
C ASP A 148 -14.91 -4.26 8.12
N PHE A 149 -14.98 -5.49 7.62
CA PHE A 149 -15.08 -6.69 8.45
C PHE A 149 -13.89 -6.84 9.39
N TYR A 150 -12.69 -6.73 8.82
CA TYR A 150 -11.44 -6.84 9.56
C TYR A 150 -11.23 -5.61 10.45
N ASP A 151 -11.55 -4.42 9.95
CA ASP A 151 -11.32 -3.18 10.68
C ASP A 151 -12.07 -3.15 12.02
N ARG A 152 -13.35 -3.55 12.00
CA ARG A 152 -14.19 -3.61 13.21
C ARG A 152 -13.74 -4.63 14.24
N ARG A 153 -12.95 -5.63 13.86
CA ARG A 153 -12.56 -6.77 14.72
C ARG A 153 -11.12 -6.71 15.20
N ILE A 154 -10.24 -6.15 14.38
CA ILE A 154 -8.82 -6.05 14.69
C ILE A 154 -8.59 -4.74 15.44
N PRO A 155 -7.92 -4.75 16.61
CA PRO A 155 -7.62 -3.51 17.34
C PRO A 155 -6.71 -2.54 16.56
N GLU A 156 -6.84 -1.24 16.87
CA GLU A 156 -6.10 -0.14 16.20
C GLU A 156 -4.57 -0.27 16.28
N HIS A 157 -4.02 -0.89 17.33
CA HIS A 157 -2.57 -1.04 17.51
C HIS A 157 -1.95 -2.18 16.66
N ILE A 158 -2.77 -2.94 15.93
CA ILE A 158 -2.32 -4.02 15.06
C ILE A 158 -1.98 -3.46 13.68
N VAL A 159 -0.70 -3.13 13.50
CA VAL A 159 -0.16 -2.47 12.30
C VAL A 159 0.82 -3.34 11.50
N SER A 160 1.05 -4.59 11.94
CA SER A 160 2.00 -5.51 11.32
C SER A 160 1.63 -6.96 11.61
N GLY A 161 2.20 -7.88 10.83
CA GLY A 161 2.06 -9.32 11.06
C GLY A 161 2.52 -9.74 12.45
N ALA A 162 3.62 -9.18 12.98
CA ALA A 162 4.10 -9.51 14.32
C ALA A 162 3.14 -9.03 15.44
N HIS A 163 2.53 -7.86 15.27
CA HIS A 163 1.48 -7.40 16.19
C HIS A 163 0.26 -8.32 16.11
N PHE A 164 -0.14 -8.68 14.89
CA PHE A 164 -1.27 -9.57 14.65
C PHE A 164 -1.04 -10.93 15.29
N ASP A 165 0.11 -11.57 15.07
CA ASP A 165 0.45 -12.89 15.62
C ASP A 165 0.36 -12.90 17.15
N SER A 166 0.86 -11.84 17.78
CA SER A 166 0.84 -11.68 19.23
C SER A 166 -0.58 -11.53 19.78
N TRP A 167 -1.41 -10.72 19.12
CA TRP A 167 -2.81 -10.51 19.50
C TRP A 167 -3.67 -11.76 19.24
N TRP A 168 -3.56 -12.34 18.04
CA TRP A 168 -4.36 -13.47 17.59
C TRP A 168 -4.13 -14.72 18.43
N LYS A 169 -2.91 -14.93 18.94
CA LYS A 169 -2.60 -16.04 19.86
C LYS A 169 -3.51 -16.08 21.09
N ASN A 170 -3.90 -14.91 21.60
CA ASN A 170 -4.81 -14.80 22.74
C ASN A 170 -6.26 -14.78 22.26
N LYS A 171 -6.59 -13.93 21.27
CA LYS A 171 -7.96 -13.77 20.77
C LYS A 171 -8.56 -15.08 20.27
N LYS A 172 -7.79 -15.90 19.54
CA LYS A 172 -8.23 -17.21 19.03
C LYS A 172 -8.64 -18.19 20.14
N ARG A 173 -8.14 -18.04 21.36
CA ARG A 173 -8.54 -18.91 22.49
C ARG A 173 -9.91 -18.56 23.04
N GLU A 174 -10.27 -17.29 22.96
CA GLU A 174 -11.53 -16.75 23.44
C GLU A 174 -12.61 -16.89 22.37
N GLU A 175 -12.28 -16.49 21.13
CA GLU A 175 -13.16 -16.50 19.97
C GLU A 175 -12.37 -17.04 18.77
N PRO A 176 -12.35 -18.36 18.54
CA PRO A 176 -11.54 -18.98 17.49
C PRO A 176 -11.96 -18.57 16.08
N ASP A 177 -13.26 -18.31 15.90
CA ASP A 177 -13.88 -18.06 14.60
C ASP A 177 -14.12 -16.55 14.38
N ALA A 178 -13.51 -15.69 15.20
CA ALA A 178 -13.77 -14.24 15.19
C ALA A 178 -13.50 -13.59 13.83
N LEU A 179 -12.56 -14.14 13.06
CA LEU A 179 -12.13 -13.64 11.76
C LEU A 179 -12.54 -14.56 10.61
N ASP A 180 -13.33 -15.59 10.86
CA ASP A 180 -13.77 -16.51 9.82
C ASP A 180 -14.90 -15.86 9.02
N PHE A 181 -14.83 -15.99 7.70
CA PHE A 181 -15.90 -15.53 6.82
C PHE A 181 -17.08 -16.50 6.84
N GLU A 182 -18.28 -15.95 6.93
CA GLU A 182 -19.49 -16.68 6.60
C GLU A 182 -19.80 -16.53 5.11
N ARG A 183 -20.23 -17.61 4.46
CA ARG A 183 -20.55 -17.58 3.02
C ARG A 183 -21.66 -16.58 2.68
N SER A 184 -22.62 -16.41 3.58
CA SER A 184 -23.69 -15.39 3.48
C SER A 184 -23.12 -13.98 3.41
N MET A 185 -22.06 -13.69 4.16
CA MET A 185 -21.43 -12.38 4.21
C MET A 185 -20.69 -12.04 2.91
N LEU A 186 -20.18 -13.05 2.20
CA LEU A 186 -19.46 -12.85 0.94
C LEU A 186 -20.40 -12.67 -0.26
N ILE A 187 -21.69 -12.93 -0.09
CA ILE A 187 -22.68 -12.81 -1.15
C ILE A 187 -23.41 -11.48 -1.00
N ASN A 188 -23.31 -10.63 -2.02
CA ASN A 188 -24.06 -9.40 -2.10
C ASN A 188 -25.56 -9.70 -2.22
N GLU A 189 -26.34 -9.37 -1.20
CA GLU A 189 -27.80 -9.61 -1.17
C GLU A 189 -28.54 -8.93 -2.35
N LYS A 190 -27.95 -7.86 -2.94
CA LYS A 190 -28.51 -7.18 -4.12
C LYS A 190 -28.39 -7.99 -5.41
N ALA A 191 -27.47 -8.96 -5.48
CA ALA A 191 -27.32 -9.86 -6.64
C ALA A 191 -28.53 -10.78 -6.85
N GLY A 192 -29.34 -10.97 -5.79
CA GLY A 192 -30.61 -11.70 -5.87
C GLY A 192 -31.74 -10.92 -6.56
N ALA A 193 -31.63 -9.59 -6.67
CA ALA A 193 -32.68 -8.75 -7.25
C ALA A 193 -32.60 -8.65 -8.78
N VAL A 194 -31.45 -8.92 -9.36
CA VAL A 194 -31.29 -9.09 -10.80
C VAL A 194 -31.45 -10.57 -11.07
N THR A 195 -32.20 -10.98 -12.08
CA THR A 195 -32.45 -12.38 -12.48
C THR A 195 -31.89 -12.67 -13.88
N LYS A 196 -31.80 -13.94 -14.28
CA LYS A 196 -31.37 -14.29 -15.65
C LYS A 196 -32.32 -13.73 -16.71
N ASP A 197 -33.57 -13.45 -16.31
CA ASP A 197 -34.58 -12.83 -17.17
C ASP A 197 -34.26 -11.36 -17.49
N ASP A 198 -33.45 -10.68 -16.66
CA ASP A 198 -32.99 -9.31 -16.90
C ASP A 198 -31.83 -9.24 -17.92
N TYR A 199 -31.17 -10.38 -18.19
CA TYR A 199 -30.09 -10.52 -19.19
C TYR A 199 -30.30 -11.73 -20.10
N PRO A 200 -31.30 -11.69 -21.00
CA PRO A 200 -31.61 -12.82 -21.86
C PRO A 200 -30.50 -13.06 -22.89
N ASP A 201 -30.11 -14.33 -23.06
CA ASP A 201 -29.19 -14.81 -24.13
C ASP A 201 -29.80 -14.68 -25.54
N SER A 202 -31.10 -14.36 -25.62
CA SER A 202 -31.81 -14.18 -26.87
C SER A 202 -32.89 -13.11 -26.79
N TRP A 203 -32.92 -12.23 -27.78
CA TRP A 203 -33.96 -11.23 -27.95
C TRP A 203 -34.98 -11.70 -28.98
N ARG A 204 -36.27 -11.68 -28.61
CA ARG A 204 -37.36 -12.00 -29.54
C ARG A 204 -38.03 -10.72 -30.04
N GLN A 205 -38.13 -10.61 -31.36
CA GLN A 205 -38.95 -9.60 -32.03
C GLN A 205 -39.96 -10.31 -32.93
N GLY A 206 -41.21 -10.41 -32.47
CA GLY A 206 -42.23 -11.21 -33.15
C GLY A 206 -41.86 -12.70 -33.22
N LYS A 207 -41.71 -13.24 -34.44
CA LYS A 207 -41.31 -14.63 -34.69
C LYS A 207 -39.79 -14.83 -34.77
N LEU A 208 -39.00 -13.76 -34.81
CA LEU A 208 -37.55 -13.82 -34.94
C LEU A 208 -36.89 -13.91 -33.56
N LYS A 209 -35.85 -14.75 -33.46
CA LYS A 209 -35.03 -14.93 -32.26
C LYS A 209 -33.59 -14.58 -32.59
N PHE A 210 -33.09 -13.50 -32.01
CA PHE A 210 -31.71 -13.03 -32.16
C PHE A 210 -30.88 -13.49 -30.97
N LYS A 211 -29.61 -13.80 -31.20
CA LYS A 211 -28.65 -14.07 -30.11
C LYS A 211 -28.18 -12.73 -29.55
N VAL A 212 -28.06 -12.63 -28.23
CA VAL A 212 -27.54 -11.44 -27.56
C VAL A 212 -26.26 -11.81 -26.83
N THR A 213 -25.25 -10.94 -26.90
CA THR A 213 -24.01 -11.06 -26.14
C THR A 213 -23.73 -9.77 -25.39
N TYR A 214 -23.29 -9.90 -24.15
CA TYR A 214 -22.96 -8.80 -23.26
C TYR A 214 -21.45 -8.78 -23.04
N GLN A 215 -20.83 -7.62 -23.19
CA GLN A 215 -19.41 -7.41 -22.93
C GLN A 215 -19.27 -6.14 -22.11
N PHE A 216 -18.44 -6.16 -21.06
CA PHE A 216 -18.14 -4.98 -20.27
C PHE A 216 -16.63 -4.74 -20.30
N GLU A 217 -16.22 -3.95 -21.29
CA GLU A 217 -14.85 -3.54 -21.57
C GLU A 217 -14.86 -2.07 -22.02
N PRO A 218 -14.79 -1.12 -21.08
CA PRO A 218 -14.82 0.30 -21.38
C PRO A 218 -13.75 0.69 -22.41
N GLY A 219 -14.19 1.17 -23.58
CA GLY A 219 -13.32 1.57 -24.68
C GLY A 219 -13.22 0.58 -25.85
N ALA A 220 -13.86 -0.59 -25.77
CA ALA A 220 -14.05 -1.48 -26.90
C ALA A 220 -15.34 -1.15 -27.68
N ASP A 221 -15.35 -1.35 -29.00
CA ASP A 221 -16.54 -1.11 -29.85
C ASP A 221 -17.74 -2.01 -29.49
N ALA A 222 -17.48 -3.14 -28.84
CA ALA A 222 -18.48 -4.11 -28.40
C ALA A 222 -18.92 -3.94 -26.94
N ASP A 223 -18.47 -2.88 -26.26
CA ASP A 223 -18.87 -2.58 -24.88
C ASP A 223 -20.40 -2.37 -24.79
N GLY A 224 -21.04 -3.06 -23.85
CA GLY A 224 -22.49 -3.09 -23.68
C GLY A 224 -23.17 -4.33 -24.29
N VAL A 225 -24.32 -4.10 -24.95
CA VAL A 225 -25.21 -5.17 -25.45
C VAL A 225 -25.10 -5.26 -26.96
N THR A 226 -24.67 -6.42 -27.46
CA THR A 226 -24.59 -6.71 -28.90
C THR A 226 -25.66 -7.72 -29.32
N VAL A 227 -26.46 -7.35 -30.32
CA VAL A 227 -27.48 -8.21 -30.93
C VAL A 227 -26.94 -8.76 -32.26
N HIS A 228 -26.93 -10.07 -32.40
CA HIS A 228 -26.49 -10.74 -33.63
C HIS A 228 -27.68 -10.90 -34.57
N VAL A 229 -27.66 -10.14 -35.67
CA VAL A 229 -28.68 -10.18 -36.75
C VAL A 229 -28.13 -11.00 -37.91
N PRO A 230 -28.85 -12.02 -38.43
CA PRO A 230 -28.44 -12.79 -39.61
C PRO A 230 -28.35 -11.96 -40.90
#